data_AF-A0AAE1WWI4-F1
#
_entry.id   AF-A0AAE1WWI4-F1
#
_cell.length_a   1.000
_cell.length_b   1.000
_cell.length_c   1.000
_cell.angle_alpha   90.00
_cell.angle_beta   90.00
_cell.angle_gamma   90.00
#
_symmetry.space_group_name_H-M   'P 1'
#
loop_
_entity.id
_entity.type
_entity.pdbx_description
1 polymer ?
#
loop_
_entity_poly.entity_id
_entity_poly.type
_entity_poly.pdbx_seq_one_letter_code
_entity_poly.pdbx_strand_id
1 'polypeptide(L)'
;MFATSLLSRFMQSPSQVHYAAAKRILRYLRGTKDFGIWYKSTNDAKLLGYTDSDWAGSVDDIKSTSGYTFSLGSGIFSWASKKQATVAQSSAEEYIAAAATSNQAIWLRRIFRRYRRETRGAHDNLLR
;
A
#
# COMPACT_ATOMS: atom_id res chain seq x y z
N MET A 1 -5.38 3.25 1.23
CA MET A 1 -5.83 4.61 0.82
C MET A 1 -6.84 4.51 -0.31
N PHE A 2 -8.04 4.02 -0.03
CA PHE A 2 -9.08 3.90 -1.05
C PHE A 2 -9.99 5.13 -1.05
N ALA A 3 -10.57 5.48 0.10
CA ALA A 3 -11.55 6.56 0.23
C ALA A 3 -11.02 7.92 -0.27
N THR A 4 -9.77 8.26 0.02
CA THR A 4 -9.13 9.51 -0.46
C THR A 4 -8.91 9.48 -1.97
N SER A 5 -8.41 8.36 -2.50
CA SER A 5 -8.17 8.14 -3.94
C SER A 5 -9.46 8.08 -4.76
N LEU A 6 -10.59 7.71 -4.14
CA LEU A 6 -11.90 7.76 -4.74
C LEU A 6 -12.42 9.20 -4.80
N LEU A 7 -12.36 9.93 -3.68
CA LEU A 7 -12.83 11.32 -3.64
C LEU A 7 -12.02 12.26 -4.53
N SER A 8 -10.72 12.02 -4.71
CA SER A 8 -9.88 12.87 -5.57
C SER A 8 -10.35 12.90 -7.02
N ARG A 9 -11.09 11.88 -7.48
CA ARG A 9 -11.63 11.81 -8.84
C ARG A 9 -12.67 12.89 -9.12
N PHE A 10 -13.39 13.33 -8.09
CA PHE A 10 -14.48 14.30 -8.20
C PHE A 10 -14.03 15.74 -7.87
N MET A 11 -12.73 16.00 -7.77
CA MET A 11 -12.21 17.33 -7.44
C MET A 11 -12.50 18.38 -8.51
N GLN A 12 -12.66 17.97 -9.77
CA GLN A 12 -13.01 18.87 -10.88
C GLN A 12 -14.44 19.41 -10.78
N SER A 13 -15.38 18.60 -10.24
CA SER A 13 -16.77 18.99 -10.05
C SER A 13 -17.37 18.26 -8.83
N PRO A 14 -17.11 18.76 -7.61
CA PRO A 14 -17.57 18.12 -6.39
C PRO A 14 -19.07 18.36 -6.14
N SER A 15 -19.77 17.34 -5.65
CA SER A 15 -21.17 17.42 -5.24
C SER A 15 -21.29 17.48 -3.72
N GLN A 16 -22.49 17.74 -3.20
CA GLN A 16 -22.76 17.74 -1.77
C GLN A 16 -22.46 16.37 -1.12
N VAL A 17 -22.63 15.28 -1.86
CA VAL A 17 -22.28 13.92 -1.43
C VAL A 17 -20.76 13.79 -1.25
N HIS A 18 -19.97 14.27 -2.21
CA HIS A 18 -18.51 14.27 -2.13
C HIS A 18 -18.01 15.11 -0.95
N TYR A 19 -18.64 16.27 -0.70
CA TYR A 19 -18.31 17.13 0.44
C TYR A 19 -18.61 16.46 1.78
N ALA A 20 -19.76 15.79 1.92
CA ALA A 20 -20.12 15.05 3.12
C ALA A 20 -19.15 13.90 3.40
N ALA A 21 -18.76 13.15 2.36
CA ALA A 21 -17.77 12.09 2.46
C ALA A 21 -16.39 12.62 2.84
N ALA A 22 -15.93 13.73 2.25
CA ALA A 22 -14.65 14.36 2.61
C ALA A 22 -14.63 14.76 4.10
N LYS A 23 -15.69 15.39 4.60
CA LYS A 23 -15.82 15.72 6.03
C LYS A 23 -15.78 14.48 6.92
N ARG A 24 -16.37 13.35 6.50
CA ARG A 24 -16.31 12.09 7.23
C ARG A 24 -14.88 11.55 7.33
N ILE A 25 -14.12 11.59 6.23
CA ILE A 25 -12.70 11.19 6.24
C ILE A 25 -11.91 12.07 7.20
N LEU A 26 -12.07 13.40 7.15
CA LEU A 26 -11.35 14.31 8.06
C LEU A 26 -11.70 14.08 9.53
N ARG A 27 -12.98 13.83 9.84
CA ARG A 27 -13.40 13.48 11.22
C ARG A 27 -12.78 12.16 11.68
N TYR A 28 -12.72 11.15 10.81
CA TYR A 28 -12.06 9.88 11.13
C TYR A 28 -10.59 10.12 11.45
N LEU A 29 -9.84 10.82 10.59
CA LEU A 29 -8.44 11.14 10.82
C LEU A 29 -8.20 11.91 12.13
N ARG A 30 -9.08 12.87 12.45
CA ARG A 30 -9.01 13.59 13.72
C ARG A 30 -9.26 12.69 14.93
N GLY A 31 -10.23 11.76 14.82
CA GLY A 31 -10.59 10.84 15.90
C GLY A 31 -9.60 9.68 16.11
N THR A 32 -8.88 9.29 15.07
CA THR A 32 -7.90 8.19 15.11
C THR A 32 -6.46 8.68 15.08
N LYS A 33 -6.19 9.94 15.45
CA LYS A 33 -4.84 10.51 15.44
C LYS A 33 -3.85 9.75 16.33
N ASP A 34 -4.35 9.12 17.39
CA ASP A 34 -3.55 8.39 18.38
C ASP A 34 -3.44 6.89 18.03
N PHE A 35 -4.03 6.45 16.91
CA PHE A 35 -4.00 5.07 16.47
C PHE A 35 -2.76 4.84 15.61
N GLY A 36 -2.09 3.72 15.80
CA GLY A 36 -0.91 3.36 15.05
C GLY A 36 -0.65 1.86 15.04
N ILE A 37 0.34 1.45 14.26
CA ILE A 37 0.80 0.06 14.22
C ILE A 37 1.94 -0.07 15.24
N TRP A 38 1.76 -0.94 16.23
CA TRP A 38 2.79 -1.23 17.21
C TRP A 38 3.70 -2.36 16.73
N TYR A 39 4.99 -2.06 16.54
CA TYR A 39 5.98 -3.07 16.16
C TYR A 39 6.64 -3.66 17.41
N LYS A 40 6.61 -4.98 17.49
CA LYS A 40 7.39 -5.79 18.43
C LYS A 40 8.65 -6.31 17.73
N SER A 41 9.76 -6.36 18.47
CA SER A 41 10.98 -7.01 18.00
C SER A 41 10.73 -8.50 17.79
N THR A 42 11.21 -9.03 16.67
CA THR A 42 11.08 -10.45 16.29
C THR A 42 12.41 -10.94 15.77
N ASN A 43 12.87 -12.10 16.25
CA ASN A 43 14.15 -12.68 15.83
C ASN A 43 14.16 -13.15 14.36
N ASP A 44 12.98 -13.41 13.77
CA ASP A 44 12.82 -13.86 12.38
C ASP A 44 11.88 -12.93 11.59
N ALA A 45 12.34 -11.70 11.34
CA ALA A 45 11.59 -10.73 10.55
C ALA A 45 11.63 -11.10 9.05
N LYS A 46 10.62 -11.86 8.59
CA LYS A 46 10.41 -12.18 7.17
C LYS A 46 9.59 -11.10 6.47
N LEU A 47 9.97 -10.79 5.24
CA LEU A 47 9.18 -9.93 4.35
C LEU A 47 8.05 -10.76 3.73
N LEU A 48 6.81 -10.45 4.08
CA LEU A 48 5.62 -11.07 3.52
C LEU A 48 4.85 -10.02 2.71
N GLY A 49 4.32 -10.42 1.56
CA GLY A 49 3.56 -9.55 0.67
C GLY A 49 2.25 -10.20 0.27
N TYR A 50 1.17 -9.44 0.35
CA TYR A 50 -0.18 -9.82 -0.07
C TYR A 50 -0.63 -8.87 -1.16
N THR A 51 -1.36 -9.40 -2.14
CA THR A 51 -1.94 -8.65 -3.25
C THR A 51 -3.42 -8.95 -3.33
N ASP A 52 -4.19 -7.95 -3.73
CA ASP A 52 -5.62 -8.05 -3.93
C ASP A 52 -6.03 -7.21 -5.15
N SER A 53 -7.09 -7.61 -5.84
CA SER A 53 -7.71 -6.83 -6.91
C SER A 53 -9.22 -6.99 -6.85
N ASP A 54 -9.94 -5.88 -6.83
CA ASP A 54 -11.39 -5.92 -7.00
C ASP A 54 -11.75 -5.95 -8.49
N TRP A 55 -12.74 -6.76 -8.88
CA TRP A 55 -13.32 -6.75 -10.23
C TRP A 55 -14.49 -5.77 -10.30
N ALA A 56 -14.51 -4.91 -11.32
CA ALA A 56 -15.61 -3.97 -11.60
C ALA A 56 -15.99 -3.05 -10.42
N GLY A 57 -15.07 -2.76 -9.51
CA GLY A 57 -15.34 -1.99 -8.27
C GLY A 57 -15.74 -0.52 -8.49
N SER A 58 -15.70 -0.01 -9.73
CA SER A 58 -16.07 1.36 -10.10
C SER A 58 -17.17 1.31 -11.17
N VAL A 59 -18.44 1.49 -10.77
CA VAL A 59 -19.58 1.55 -11.71
C VAL A 59 -19.36 2.59 -12.81
N ASP A 60 -18.65 3.67 -12.50
CA ASP A 60 -18.40 4.77 -13.43
C ASP A 60 -17.51 4.40 -14.63
N ASP A 61 -16.49 3.54 -14.43
CA ASP A 61 -15.47 3.27 -15.46
C ASP A 61 -15.17 1.77 -15.68
N ILE A 62 -15.79 0.87 -14.90
CA ILE A 62 -15.57 -0.59 -14.86
C ILE A 62 -14.11 -0.98 -14.53
N LYS A 63 -13.27 0.00 -14.20
CA LYS A 63 -11.85 -0.20 -13.87
C LYS A 63 -11.68 -0.69 -12.44
N SER A 64 -10.88 -1.72 -12.35
CA SER A 64 -10.51 -2.43 -11.13
C SER A 64 -9.48 -1.66 -10.31
N THR A 65 -9.45 -1.93 -9.02
CA THR A 65 -8.54 -1.36 -8.04
C THR A 65 -7.66 -2.47 -7.51
N SER A 66 -6.36 -2.36 -7.75
CA SER A 66 -5.38 -3.26 -7.15
C SER A 66 -4.82 -2.69 -5.86
N GLY A 67 -4.58 -3.56 -4.90
CA GLY A 67 -3.96 -3.22 -3.63
C GLY A 67 -2.86 -4.21 -3.28
N TYR A 68 -1.92 -3.76 -2.47
CA TYR A 68 -0.96 -4.64 -1.83
C TYR A 68 -0.71 -4.21 -0.40
N THR A 69 -0.27 -5.18 0.41
CA THR A 69 0.25 -4.93 1.76
C THR A 69 1.50 -5.77 1.97
N PHE A 70 2.51 -5.17 2.60
CA PHE A 70 3.75 -5.81 2.97
C PHE A 70 3.94 -5.70 4.47
N SER A 71 4.24 -6.84 5.10
CA SER A 71 4.60 -6.92 6.51
C SER A 71 6.05 -7.32 6.69
N LEU A 72 6.61 -6.87 7.81
CA LEU A 72 7.94 -7.22 8.27
C LEU A 72 7.88 -7.47 9.77
N GLY A 73 8.22 -8.70 10.18
CA GLY A 73 8.13 -9.10 11.59
C GLY A 73 6.68 -9.06 12.09
N SER A 74 6.40 -8.14 13.02
CA SER A 74 5.14 -8.08 13.76
C SER A 74 4.06 -7.16 13.17
N GLY A 75 4.35 -6.43 12.07
CA GLY A 75 3.42 -5.45 11.54
C GLY A 75 3.56 -5.17 10.04
N ILE A 76 2.50 -4.58 9.48
CA ILE A 76 2.46 -4.07 8.10
C ILE A 76 3.21 -2.73 8.06
N PHE A 77 4.06 -2.51 7.05
CA PHE A 77 4.85 -1.26 6.94
C PHE A 77 4.73 -0.58 5.57
N SER A 78 4.30 -1.30 4.54
CA SER A 78 4.16 -0.76 3.18
C SER A 78 2.87 -1.26 2.56
N TRP A 79 2.01 -0.36 2.10
CA TRP A 79 0.74 -0.70 1.48
C TRP A 79 0.38 0.33 0.42
N ALA A 80 -0.37 -0.11 -0.59
CA ALA A 80 -0.93 0.78 -1.60
C ALA A 80 -2.30 0.27 -2.05
N SER A 81 -3.10 1.20 -2.58
CA SER A 81 -4.34 0.90 -3.29
C SER A 81 -4.40 1.86 -4.47
N LYS A 82 -4.49 1.31 -5.68
CA LYS A 82 -4.37 2.05 -6.93
C LYS A 82 -5.41 1.54 -7.93
N LYS A 83 -6.12 2.48 -8.56
CA LYS A 83 -6.99 2.18 -9.70
C LYS A 83 -6.12 1.75 -10.89
N GLN A 84 -6.48 0.65 -11.54
CA GLN A 84 -5.81 0.18 -12.74
C GLN A 84 -6.06 1.15 -13.91
N ALA A 85 -5.05 1.33 -14.76
CA ALA A 85 -5.15 2.22 -15.92
C ALA A 85 -6.03 1.61 -17.02
N THR A 86 -5.94 0.30 -17.18
CA THR A 86 -6.60 -0.51 -18.20
C THR A 86 -7.77 -1.28 -17.58
N VAL A 87 -8.83 -1.49 -18.35
CA VAL A 87 -9.89 -2.43 -18.01
C VAL A 87 -9.37 -3.83 -18.32
N ALA A 88 -9.22 -4.66 -17.31
CA ALA A 88 -8.84 -6.06 -17.48
C ALA A 88 -10.06 -6.95 -17.19
N GLN A 89 -10.03 -8.19 -17.68
CA GLN A 89 -11.10 -9.14 -17.42
C GLN A 89 -10.68 -10.04 -16.26
N SER A 90 -11.40 -10.00 -15.14
CA SER A 90 -11.29 -10.90 -13.97
C SER A 90 -9.86 -11.40 -13.70
N SER A 91 -9.45 -12.56 -14.22
CA SER A 91 -8.10 -13.12 -14.01
C SER A 91 -6.96 -12.19 -14.43
N ALA A 92 -7.12 -11.42 -15.50
CA ALA A 92 -6.08 -10.48 -15.95
C ALA A 92 -5.82 -9.36 -14.94
N GLU A 93 -6.81 -9.00 -14.13
CA GLU A 93 -6.66 -7.96 -13.09
C GLU A 93 -5.79 -8.47 -11.94
N GLU A 94 -5.96 -9.74 -11.56
CA GLU A 94 -5.14 -10.41 -10.57
C GLU A 94 -3.69 -10.47 -11.04
N TYR A 95 -3.44 -10.77 -12.32
CA TYR A 95 -2.09 -10.74 -12.89
C TYR A 95 -1.46 -9.34 -12.85
N ILE A 96 -2.23 -8.29 -13.17
CA ILE A 96 -1.75 -6.90 -13.08
C ILE A 96 -1.39 -6.54 -11.64
N ALA A 97 -2.24 -6.90 -10.68
CA ALA A 97 -2.00 -6.67 -9.26
C ALA A 97 -0.76 -7.43 -8.77
N ALA A 98 -0.66 -8.72 -9.11
CA ALA A 98 0.48 -9.57 -8.76
C ALA A 98 1.80 -9.08 -9.36
N ALA A 99 1.78 -8.62 -10.62
CA ALA A 99 2.95 -8.04 -11.26
C ALA A 99 3.42 -6.76 -10.56
N ALA A 100 2.49 -5.85 -10.24
CA ALA A 100 2.80 -4.62 -9.51
C ALA A 100 3.35 -4.92 -8.11
N THR A 101 2.74 -5.85 -7.38
CA THR A 101 3.18 -6.29 -6.06
C THR A 101 4.57 -6.95 -6.13
N SER A 102 4.82 -7.78 -7.15
CA SER A 102 6.13 -8.41 -7.36
C SER A 102 7.24 -7.39 -7.60
N ASN A 103 6.98 -6.36 -8.40
CA ASN A 103 7.92 -5.25 -8.61
C ASN A 103 8.25 -4.53 -7.30
N GLN A 104 7.25 -4.26 -6.47
CA GLN A 104 7.44 -3.66 -5.15
C GLN A 104 8.26 -4.57 -4.23
N ALA A 105 7.98 -5.88 -4.22
CA ALA A 105 8.71 -6.85 -3.43
C ALA A 105 10.20 -6.91 -3.83
N ILE A 106 10.49 -6.89 -5.14
CA ILE A 106 11.87 -6.85 -5.66
C ILE A 106 12.58 -5.57 -5.18
N TRP A 107 11.91 -4.42 -5.27
CA TRP A 107 12.46 -3.14 -4.82
C TRP A 107 12.77 -3.15 -3.32
N LEU A 108 11.81 -3.58 -2.47
CA LEU A 108 12.01 -3.72 -1.02
C LEU A 108 13.17 -4.66 -0.68
N ARG A 109 13.25 -5.80 -1.36
CA ARG A 109 14.35 -6.77 -1.17
C ARG A 109 15.72 -6.20 -1.58
N ARG A 110 15.78 -5.27 -2.55
CA ARG A 110 17.03 -4.58 -2.91
C ARG A 110 17.44 -3.59 -1.83
N ILE A 111 16.50 -2.82 -1.29
CA ILE A 111 16.75 -1.86 -0.20
C ILE A 111 17.27 -2.57 1.05
N PHE A 112 16.59 -3.64 1.49
CA PHE A 112 17.02 -4.38 2.67
C PHE A 112 18.40 -5.03 2.50
N ARG A 113 18.72 -5.50 1.29
CA ARG A 113 20.06 -6.01 0.99
C ARG A 113 21.12 -4.90 1.07
N ARG A 114 20.84 -3.70 0.58
CA ARG A 114 21.75 -2.55 0.70
C ARG A 114 21.99 -2.18 2.16
N TYR A 115 20.91 -2.01 2.92
CA TYR A 115 20.98 -1.67 4.35
C TYR A 115 21.77 -2.70 5.17
N ARG A 116 21.58 -4.00 4.90
CA ARG A 116 22.32 -5.08 5.56
C ARG A 116 23.82 -5.07 5.24
N ARG A 117 24.22 -4.61 4.04
CA ARG A 117 25.64 -4.49 3.67
C ARG A 117 26.30 -3.31 4.40
N GLU A 118 25.59 -2.19 4.48
CA GLU A 118 26.08 -0.97 5.15
C GLU A 118 26.26 -1.17 6.65
N THR A 119 25.30 -1.80 7.33
CA THR A 119 25.40 -2.13 8.76
C THR A 119 26.53 -3.11 9.07
N ARG A 120 26.81 -4.08 8.19
CA ARG A 120 27.97 -4.98 8.33
C ARG A 120 29.29 -4.26 8.11
N GLY A 121 29.41 -3.45 7.06
CA GLY A 121 30.63 -2.67 6.80
C GLY A 121 30.95 -1.65 7.90
N ALA A 122 29.94 -1.06 8.55
CA ALA A 122 30.13 -0.20 9.70
C ALA A 122 30.62 -0.96 10.94
N HIS A 123 30.12 -2.17 11.17
CA HIS A 123 30.57 -3.03 12.28
C HIS A 123 32.01 -3.50 12.11
N ASP A 124 32.42 -3.82 10.88
CA ASP A 124 33.78 -4.27 10.57
C ASP A 124 34.82 -3.13 10.67
N ASN A 125 34.40 -1.88 10.43
CA ASN A 125 35.26 -0.69 10.57
C ASN A 125 35.44 -0.22 12.02
N LEU A 126 34.54 -0.57 12.94
CA LEU A 126 34.68 -0.25 14.38
C LEU A 126 35.59 -1.23 15.14
N LEU A 127 35.97 -2.34 14.50
CA LEU A 127 36.83 -3.39 15.06
C LEU A 127 38.27 -3.33 14.51
N ARG A 128 38.66 -2.23 13.86
CA ARG A 128 40.03 -1.90 13.42
C ARG A 128 40.49 -0.63 14.11
#